data_AF-A0A2T4N9E9-F1
#
_entry.id   AF-A0A2T4N9E9-F1
#
_cell.length_a   1.000
_cell.length_b   1.000
_cell.length_c   1.000
_cell.angle_alpha   90.00
_cell.angle_beta   90.00
_cell.angle_gamma   90.00
#
_symmetry.space_group_name_H-M   'P 1'
#
loop_
_entity.id
_entity.type
_entity.pdbx_description
1 polymer ?
#
loop_
_entity_poly.entity_id
_entity_poly.type
_entity_poly.pdbx_seq_one_letter_code
_entity_poly.pdbx_strand_id
1 'polypeptide(L)'
;MADPARSTLPLPDYDHLPIGGLESRVRSLSADEVEQLLAYERSHADRLPVTRLLDSRLDQLHGGAEPTSGDPNALRAEAGPGGRGGSQVSPATSPPPHSPPPHGTPDQPAQPKGDRT
;
A
#
# COMPACT_ATOMS: atom_id res chain seq x y z
N MET A 1 13.36 22.84 -11.18
CA MET A 1 14.13 23.32 -10.01
C MET A 1 13.46 22.74 -8.78
N ALA A 2 14.25 22.24 -7.85
CA ALA A 2 13.79 21.84 -6.54
C ALA A 2 13.19 23.04 -5.82
N ASP A 3 11.91 23.01 -5.45
CA ASP A 3 11.35 24.05 -4.59
C ASP A 3 12.13 24.09 -3.27
N PRO A 4 12.75 25.22 -2.87
CA PRO A 4 13.60 25.27 -1.68
C PRO A 4 12.83 24.92 -0.40
N ALA A 5 11.51 25.17 -0.34
CA ALA A 5 10.69 24.84 0.81
C ALA A 5 10.51 23.32 0.99
N ARG A 6 10.62 22.54 -0.08
CA ARG A 6 10.59 21.06 0.00
C ARG A 6 11.79 20.48 0.74
N SER A 7 12.91 21.19 0.75
CA SER A 7 14.19 20.73 1.32
C SER A 7 14.25 20.95 2.82
N THR A 8 13.36 21.79 3.36
CA THR A 8 13.23 22.07 4.80
C THR A 8 12.18 21.21 5.47
N LEU A 9 11.44 20.40 4.71
CA LEU A 9 10.41 19.52 5.26
C LEU A 9 11.06 18.39 6.06
N PRO A 10 10.40 17.92 7.14
CA PRO A 10 10.85 16.78 7.93
C PRO A 10 10.77 15.45 7.13
N LEU A 11 10.04 15.44 6.01
CA LEU A 11 9.90 14.30 5.11
C LEU A 11 10.54 14.58 3.74
N PRO A 12 11.53 13.77 3.30
CA PRO A 12 12.00 13.81 1.92
C PRO A 12 10.93 13.23 0.98
N ASP A 13 10.90 13.75 -0.25
CA ASP A 13 10.00 13.33 -1.34
C ASP A 13 8.50 13.34 -0.99
N TYR A 14 8.10 14.15 -0.01
CA TYR A 14 6.72 14.24 0.50
C TYR A 14 5.64 14.29 -0.60
N ASP A 15 5.85 15.08 -1.66
CA ASP A 15 4.88 15.27 -2.75
C ASP A 15 4.57 13.98 -3.54
N HIS A 16 5.56 13.08 -3.60
CA HIS A 16 5.50 11.81 -4.34
C HIS A 16 4.98 10.65 -3.48
N LEU A 17 4.74 10.86 -2.18
CA LEU A 17 4.31 9.79 -1.31
C LEU A 17 2.83 9.44 -1.54
N PRO A 18 2.51 8.14 -1.69
CA PRO A 18 1.12 7.70 -1.68
C PRO A 18 0.52 7.87 -0.27
N ILE A 19 -0.80 8.05 -0.19
CA ILE A 19 -1.51 8.33 1.07
C ILE A 19 -1.18 7.30 2.16
N GLY A 20 -1.20 5.99 1.87
CA GLY A 20 -0.86 4.96 2.86
C GLY A 20 0.61 5.01 3.34
N GLY A 21 1.52 5.45 2.46
CA GLY A 21 2.92 5.70 2.81
C GLY A 21 3.10 6.95 3.67
N LEU A 22 2.21 7.94 3.53
CA LEU A 22 2.18 9.13 4.37
C LEU A 22 1.62 8.83 5.77
N GLU A 23 0.52 8.07 5.86
CA GLU A 23 -0.10 7.64 7.12
C GLU A 23 0.90 7.01 8.08
N SER A 24 1.74 6.12 7.56
CA SER A 24 2.76 5.43 8.36
C SER A 24 3.80 6.38 8.93
N ARG A 25 4.20 7.39 8.15
CA ARG A 25 5.26 8.35 8.54
C ARG A 25 4.76 9.40 9.51
N VAL A 26 3.56 9.91 9.28
CA VAL A 26 2.87 10.88 10.13
C VAL A 26 2.64 10.35 11.56
N ARG A 27 2.63 9.02 11.76
CA ARG A 27 2.55 8.41 13.09
C ARG A 27 3.81 8.63 13.93
N SER A 28 4.99 8.70 13.31
CA SER A 28 6.25 8.95 14.03
C SER A 28 6.61 10.42 14.18
N LEU A 29 5.89 11.32 13.51
CA LEU A 29 6.12 12.75 13.59
C LEU A 29 5.54 13.35 14.87
N SER A 30 6.21 14.39 15.33
CA SER A 30 5.77 15.28 16.41
C SER A 30 4.69 16.27 15.93
N ALA A 31 4.03 16.94 16.88
CA ALA A 31 2.97 17.90 16.56
C ALA A 31 3.49 19.06 15.69
N ASP A 32 4.65 19.63 16.05
CA ASP A 32 5.29 20.70 15.28
C ASP A 32 5.62 20.30 13.84
N GLU A 33 6.09 19.07 13.62
CA GLU A 33 6.40 18.55 12.28
C GLU A 33 5.13 18.36 11.44
N VAL A 34 4.04 17.89 12.06
CA VAL A 34 2.73 17.73 11.40
C VAL A 34 2.13 19.10 11.04
N GLU A 35 2.24 20.10 11.93
CA GLU A 35 1.80 21.48 11.65
C GLU A 35 2.56 22.09 10.47
N GLN A 36 3.88 21.90 10.43
CA GLN A 36 4.71 22.40 9.34
C GLN A 36 4.32 21.77 7.99
N LEU A 37 4.05 20.46 7.97
CA LEU A 37 3.56 19.76 6.78
C LEU A 37 2.18 20.26 6.35
N LEU A 38 1.29 20.54 7.31
CA LEU A 38 -0.06 21.05 7.02
C LEU A 38 -0.02 22.45 6.40
N ALA A 39 0.85 23.33 6.89
CA ALA A 39 1.07 24.65 6.32
C ALA A 39 1.66 24.58 4.90
N TYR A 40 2.61 23.67 4.68
CA TYR A 40 3.16 23.41 3.35
C TYR A 40 2.09 22.89 2.38
N GLU A 41 1.31 21.88 2.79
CA GLU A 41 0.28 21.27 1.94
C GLU A 41 -0.76 22.31 1.49
N ARG A 42 -1.27 23.12 2.43
CA ARG A 42 -2.26 24.18 2.15
C ARG A 42 -1.73 25.27 1.21
N SER A 43 -0.42 25.48 1.16
CA SER A 43 0.19 26.53 0.32
C SER A 43 0.66 26.03 -1.06
N HIS A 44 0.82 24.72 -1.25
CA HIS A 44 1.42 24.16 -2.47
C HIS A 44 0.45 23.30 -3.29
N ALA A 45 -0.17 22.28 -2.68
CA ALA A 45 -0.94 21.27 -3.41
C ALA A 45 -2.42 21.17 -2.99
N ASP A 46 -2.71 21.53 -1.74
CA ASP A 46 -4.03 21.50 -1.10
C ASP A 46 -4.82 20.21 -1.39
N ARG A 47 -4.16 19.05 -1.32
CA ARG A 47 -4.81 17.77 -1.53
C ARG A 47 -5.69 17.49 -0.32
N LEU A 48 -7.00 17.70 -0.47
CA LEU A 48 -8.00 17.47 0.56
C LEU A 48 -7.81 16.18 1.40
N PRO A 49 -7.54 14.99 0.83
CA PRO A 49 -7.30 13.79 1.64
C PRO A 49 -6.04 13.86 2.52
N VAL A 50 -5.00 14.55 2.06
CA VAL A 50 -3.73 14.72 2.79
C VAL A 50 -3.92 15.74 3.93
N THR A 51 -4.54 16.88 3.64
CA THR A 51 -4.87 17.90 4.64
C THR A 51 -5.72 17.30 5.77
N ARG A 52 -6.76 16.52 5.42
CA ARG A 52 -7.62 15.82 6.40
C ARG A 52 -6.84 14.84 7.27
N LEU A 53 -5.89 14.11 6.68
CA LEU A 53 -5.06 13.16 7.40
C LEU A 53 -4.17 13.86 8.45
N LEU A 54 -3.47 14.91 8.02
CA LEU A 54 -2.58 15.68 8.88
C LEU A 54 -3.35 16.36 10.02
N ASP A 55 -4.51 16.94 9.71
CA ASP A 55 -5.40 17.58 10.69
C ASP A 55 -5.88 16.57 11.75
N SER A 56 -6.31 15.38 11.31
CA SER A 56 -6.72 14.29 12.21
C SER A 56 -5.56 13.79 13.09
N ARG A 57 -4.34 13.75 12.57
CA ARG A 57 -3.18 13.37 13.37
C ARG A 57 -2.85 14.42 14.41
N LEU A 58 -2.89 15.70 14.03
CA LEU A 58 -2.61 16.81 14.93
C LEU A 58 -3.57 16.80 16.12
N ASP A 59 -4.86 16.59 15.86
CA ASP A 59 -5.88 16.43 16.91
C ASP A 59 -5.55 15.27 17.87
N GLN A 60 -5.10 14.12 17.36
CA GLN A 60 -4.68 12.99 18.19
C GLN A 60 -3.48 13.33 19.09
N LEU A 61 -2.48 14.05 18.55
CA LEU A 61 -1.30 14.47 19.31
C LEU A 61 -1.67 15.48 20.39
N HIS A 62 -2.56 16.43 20.10
CA HIS A 62 -3.12 17.35 21.09
C HIS A 62 -3.98 16.64 22.15
N GLY A 63 -4.65 15.54 21.77
CA GLY A 63 -5.38 14.66 22.68
C GLY A 63 -4.50 13.77 23.56
N GLY A 64 -3.17 13.87 23.46
CA GLY A 64 -2.21 13.13 24.28
C GLY A 64 -1.74 11.81 23.68
N ALA A 65 -1.96 11.57 22.38
CA ALA A 65 -1.34 10.44 21.69
C ALA A 65 0.18 10.68 21.57
N GLU A 66 0.98 9.69 21.96
CA GLU A 66 2.43 9.79 21.81
C GLU A 66 2.85 9.50 20.35
N PRO A 67 3.84 10.24 19.81
CA PRO A 67 4.51 9.86 18.57
C PRO A 67 5.13 8.47 18.70
N THR A 68 4.99 7.64 17.67
CA THR A 68 5.71 6.37 17.64
C THR A 68 7.20 6.64 17.53
N SER A 69 8.00 6.05 18.43
CA SER A 69 9.45 6.03 18.30
C SER A 69 9.83 5.09 17.13
N GLY A 70 9.97 5.67 15.95
CA GLY A 70 10.35 4.97 14.74
C GLY A 70 10.77 5.99 13.71
N ASP A 71 11.87 5.74 13.00
CA ASP A 71 12.37 6.71 12.02
C ASP A 71 11.35 6.85 10.85
N PRO A 72 10.77 8.04 10.62
CA PRO A 72 9.78 8.23 9.55
C PRO A 72 10.42 8.17 8.16
N ASN A 73 11.73 8.29 8.07
CA ASN A 73 12.49 8.19 6.84
C ASN A 73 13.12 6.80 6.63
N ALA A 74 13.03 5.90 7.61
CA ALA A 74 13.47 4.53 7.44
C ALA A 74 12.77 3.96 6.21
N LEU A 75 13.58 3.42 5.30
CA LEU A 75 13.16 2.79 4.06
C LEU A 75 12.25 1.60 4.38
N ARG A 76 10.97 1.86 4.64
CA ARG A 76 9.95 0.83 4.65
C ARG A 76 9.59 0.55 3.20
N ALA A 77 9.64 -0.73 2.82
CA ALA A 77 9.43 -1.23 1.47
C ALA A 77 7.99 -1.06 0.94
N GLU A 78 7.31 0.05 1.27
CA GLU A 78 6.00 0.40 0.72
C GLU A 78 6.14 1.00 -0.69
N ALA A 79 7.37 1.36 -1.10
CA ALA A 79 7.73 1.86 -2.42
C ALA A 79 8.92 1.08 -3.02
N GLY A 80 8.83 -0.26 -3.04
CA GLY A 80 9.74 -1.05 -3.87
C GLY A 80 9.31 -0.97 -5.34
N PRO A 81 10.22 -0.73 -6.31
CA PRO A 81 9.88 -0.90 -7.72
C PRO A 81 9.65 -2.39 -7.98
N GLY A 82 8.38 -2.83 -7.97
CA GLY A 82 7.92 -4.08 -8.60
C GLY A 82 8.83 -5.29 -8.46
N GLY A 83 9.49 -5.47 -7.32
CA GLY A 83 10.33 -6.62 -7.07
C GLY A 83 9.41 -7.81 -6.88
N ARG A 84 9.34 -8.68 -7.87
CA ARG A 84 8.81 -10.04 -7.73
C ARG A 84 9.64 -10.78 -6.68
N GLY A 85 9.41 -10.49 -5.41
CA GLY A 85 9.80 -11.32 -4.28
C GLY A 85 8.82 -12.48 -4.23
N GLY A 86 9.03 -13.47 -5.10
CA GLY A 86 8.38 -14.76 -4.91
C GLY A 86 8.74 -15.25 -3.51
N SER A 87 7.73 -15.50 -2.68
CA SER A 87 7.93 -16.28 -1.46
C SER A 87 8.72 -17.54 -1.83
N GLN A 88 9.82 -17.83 -1.14
CA GLN A 88 10.45 -19.14 -1.21
C GLN A 88 9.53 -20.15 -0.49
N VAL A 89 8.43 -20.50 -1.14
CA VAL A 89 7.57 -21.59 -0.69
C VAL A 89 8.26 -22.87 -1.17
N SER A 90 8.91 -23.55 -0.24
CA SER A 90 9.46 -24.89 -0.50
C SER A 90 8.31 -25.85 -0.83
N PRO A 91 8.38 -26.65 -1.91
CA PRO A 91 7.30 -27.55 -2.34
C PRO A 91 7.16 -28.82 -1.47
N ALA A 92 7.75 -28.85 -0.27
CA ALA A 92 7.83 -30.05 0.56
C ALA A 92 6.47 -30.58 1.05
N THR A 93 5.40 -29.79 0.92
CA THR A 93 4.03 -30.15 1.32
C THR A 93 3.02 -30.02 0.18
N SER A 94 3.44 -29.83 -1.08
CA SER A 94 2.51 -29.80 -2.20
C SER A 94 1.99 -31.23 -2.49
N PRO A 95 0.66 -31.44 -2.52
CA PRO A 95 0.09 -32.68 -3.06
C PRO A 95 0.49 -32.86 -4.53
N PRO A 96 0.58 -34.11 -5.03
CA PRO A 96 0.86 -34.35 -6.45
C PRO A 96 -0.17 -33.63 -7.32
N PRO A 97 0.23 -33.03 -8.46
CA PRO A 97 -0.70 -32.37 -9.36
C PRO A 97 -1.72 -33.39 -9.86
N HIS A 98 -2.98 -33.24 -9.46
CA HIS A 98 -4.08 -34.02 -9.98
C HIS A 98 -4.49 -33.42 -11.33
N SER A 99 -4.28 -34.16 -12.41
CA SER A 99 -4.76 -33.78 -13.74
C SER A 99 -6.29 -33.60 -13.69
N PRO A 100 -6.85 -32.51 -14.22
CA PRO A 100 -8.29 -32.36 -14.31
C PRO A 100 -8.89 -33.51 -15.13
N PRO A 101 -10.12 -33.94 -14.84
CA PRO A 101 -10.80 -34.95 -15.66
C PRO A 101 -10.84 -34.45 -17.11
N PRO A 102 -10.59 -35.31 -18.10
CA PRO A 102 -10.61 -34.90 -19.49
C PRO A 102 -12.03 -34.42 -19.82
N HIS A 103 -12.19 -33.12 -20.04
CA HIS A 103 -13.38 -32.60 -20.67
C HIS A 103 -13.43 -33.22 -22.07
N GLY A 104 -14.49 -33.98 -22.35
CA GLY A 104 -14.64 -34.73 -23.59
C GLY A 104 -14.34 -33.86 -24.81
N THR A 105 -13.46 -34.34 -25.68
CA THR A 105 -13.21 -33.68 -26.96
C THR A 105 -14.46 -33.73 -27.84
N PRO A 106 -14.70 -32.75 -28.72
CA PRO A 106 -15.91 -32.67 -29.56
C PRO A 106 -16.13 -33.83 -30.55
N ASP A 107 -15.20 -34.80 -30.61
CA ASP A 107 -15.22 -35.93 -31.54
C ASP A 107 -15.92 -37.18 -30.96
N GLN A 108 -16.74 -37.02 -29.92
CA GLN A 108 -17.54 -38.13 -29.40
C GLN A 108 -18.90 -38.13 -30.12
N PRO A 109 -19.16 -39.05 -31.07
CA PRO A 109 -20.49 -39.16 -31.66
C PRO A 109 -21.49 -39.56 -30.56
N ALA A 110 -22.59 -38.82 -30.44
CA ALA A 110 -23.64 -39.12 -29.48
C ALA A 110 -24.17 -40.54 -29.72
N GLN A 111 -24.02 -41.43 -28.74
CA GLN A 111 -24.72 -42.71 -28.76
C GLN A 111 -26.24 -42.46 -28.72
N PRO A 112 -27.02 -42.99 -29.67
CA PRO A 112 -28.47 -42.85 -29.59
C PRO A 112 -28.99 -43.62 -28.38
N LYS A 113 -29.72 -42.92 -27.49
CA LYS A 113 -30.61 -43.57 -26.53
C LYS A 113 -31.76 -44.20 -27.30
N GLY A 114 -31.62 -45.48 -27.61
CA GLY A 114 -32.73 -46.33 -28.01
C GLY A 114 -33.37 -46.95 -26.76
N ASP A 115 -34.45 -46.34 -26.29
CA ASP A 115 -35.40 -47.00 -25.39
C ASP A 115 -36.26 -48.02 -26.17
N ARG A 116 -36.75 -49.03 -25.43
CA ARG A 116 -37.81 -50.02 -25.77
C ARG A 116 -37.27 -51.37 -26.29
N THR A 117 -37.42 -52.47 -25.55
CA THR A 117 -38.68 -53.07 -25.06
C THR A 117 -38.47 -53.85 -23.77
#